data_AF-A0A5E8HIK0-F1
#
_entry.id   AF-A0A5E8HIK0-F1
#
_cell.length_a   1.000
_cell.length_b   1.000
_cell.length_c   1.000
_cell.angle_alpha   90.00
_cell.angle_beta   90.00
_cell.angle_gamma   90.00
#
_symmetry.space_group_name_H-M   'P 1'
#
loop_
_entity.id
_entity.type
_entity.pdbx_description
1 polymer ?
#
loop_
_entity_poly.entity_id
_entity_poly.type
_entity_poly.pdbx_seq_one_letter_code
_entity_poly.pdbx_strand_id
1 'polypeptide(L)'
;MKNIVKLMGNAKIEANLTFSLEDLDSILSIRFLVARLGESPRFAWWDKNLDATDLDGGGTFFRKLLPSDDQLIGEISAMEAIVSSAKDFEWKKLKDAKNQTITLSIFIAPPYLESELSDRIFHLKRFPSEISSNIKKIINSSAKKEELLEEFKNISINESNPNTEGTAFGVKLKEKISSKDISVSHFRNLLSAISLKKGEWSFPYYE
;
A
#
# COMPACT_ATOMS: atom_id res chain seq x y z
N MET A 1 37.88 -30.07 33.37
CA MET A 1 37.58 -28.85 32.59
C MET A 1 36.50 -29.18 31.57
N LYS A 2 35.30 -28.62 31.71
CA LYS A 2 34.25 -28.63 30.69
C LYS A 2 33.77 -27.18 30.54
N ASN A 3 34.13 -26.56 29.41
CA ASN A 3 33.63 -25.24 29.04
C ASN A 3 32.18 -25.38 28.62
N ILE A 4 31.27 -24.87 29.43
CA ILE A 4 29.87 -24.64 29.05
C ILE A 4 29.84 -23.27 28.39
N VAL A 5 29.81 -23.26 27.06
CA VAL A 5 29.48 -22.06 26.29
C VAL A 5 28.01 -21.75 26.55
N LYS A 6 27.77 -20.72 27.34
CA LYS A 6 26.45 -20.17 27.60
C LYS A 6 26.01 -19.44 26.33
N LEU A 7 25.23 -20.12 25.48
CA LEU A 7 24.51 -19.50 24.37
C LEU A 7 23.57 -18.44 24.97
N MET A 8 23.95 -17.18 24.80
CA MET A 8 23.10 -16.03 25.11
C MET A 8 21.94 -16.04 24.11
N GLY A 9 20.84 -16.65 24.50
CA GLY A 9 19.59 -16.64 23.77
C GLY A 9 19.04 -15.21 23.69
N ASN A 10 18.68 -14.83 22.47
CA ASN A 10 17.76 -13.76 22.08
C ASN A 10 17.84 -12.49 22.92
N ALA A 11 18.81 -11.63 22.59
CA ALA A 11 18.59 -10.21 22.72
C ALA A 11 17.31 -9.89 21.92
N LYS A 12 16.23 -9.54 22.63
CA LYS A 12 15.11 -8.80 22.04
C LYS A 12 15.72 -7.60 21.34
N ILE A 13 15.83 -7.66 20.02
CA ILE A 13 15.93 -6.46 19.22
C ILE A 13 14.53 -5.87 19.38
N GLU A 14 14.35 -5.01 20.38
CA GLU A 14 13.26 -4.05 20.38
C GLU A 14 13.49 -3.21 19.14
N ALA A 15 12.94 -3.67 18.02
CA ALA A 15 12.81 -2.83 16.85
C ALA A 15 11.98 -1.64 17.34
N ASN A 16 12.60 -0.48 17.43
CA ASN A 16 11.93 0.79 17.70
C ASN A 16 11.05 1.12 16.49
N LEU A 17 10.05 0.28 16.24
CA LEU A 17 9.04 0.53 15.23
C LEU A 17 8.15 1.63 15.78
N THR A 18 7.96 2.66 14.95
CA THR A 18 7.03 3.75 15.23
C THR A 18 5.59 3.24 15.15
N PHE A 19 5.35 2.23 14.29
CA PHE A 19 4.07 1.59 14.09
C PHE A 19 4.04 0.14 14.56
N SER A 20 2.87 -0.32 15.02
CA SER A 20 2.68 -1.75 15.26
C SER A 20 2.63 -2.52 13.93
N LEU A 21 2.88 -3.83 13.97
CA LEU A 21 2.74 -4.69 12.77
C LEU A 21 1.32 -4.65 12.20
N GLU A 22 0.31 -4.50 13.05
CA GLU A 22 -1.09 -4.40 12.64
C GLU A 22 -1.38 -3.07 11.93
N ASP A 23 -0.77 -1.97 12.39
CA ASP A 23 -0.90 -0.68 11.72
C ASP A 23 -0.22 -0.70 10.34
N LEU A 24 0.99 -1.26 10.27
CA LEU A 24 1.72 -1.42 9.00
C LEU A 24 0.91 -2.29 8.02
N ASP A 25 0.36 -3.41 8.49
CA ASP A 25 -0.49 -4.27 7.66
C ASP A 25 -1.76 -3.54 7.20
N SER A 26 -2.36 -2.70 8.06
CA SER A 26 -3.53 -1.89 7.71
C SER A 26 -3.21 -0.85 6.64
N ILE A 27 -2.07 -0.16 6.76
CA ILE A 27 -1.60 0.83 5.77
C ILE A 27 -1.27 0.13 4.45
N LEU A 28 -0.59 -1.03 4.50
CA LEU A 28 -0.30 -1.83 3.32
C LEU A 28 -1.58 -2.34 2.65
N SER A 29 -2.57 -2.79 3.41
CA SER A 29 -3.88 -3.17 2.85
C SER A 29 -4.51 -2.01 2.08
N ILE A 30 -4.50 -0.79 2.62
CA ILE A 30 -5.02 0.40 1.93
C ILE A 30 -4.23 0.67 0.64
N ARG A 31 -2.89 0.70 0.72
CA ARG A 31 -2.02 0.95 -0.43
C ARG A 31 -2.22 -0.09 -1.53
N PHE A 32 -2.18 -1.37 -1.17
CA PHE A 32 -2.37 -2.48 -2.11
C PHE A 32 -3.75 -2.46 -2.72
N LEU A 33 -4.79 -2.16 -1.94
CA LEU A 33 -6.15 -2.12 -2.45
C LEU A 33 -6.33 -1.03 -3.50
N VAL A 34 -5.88 0.19 -3.19
CA VAL A 34 -5.91 1.29 -4.14
C VAL A 34 -5.07 0.93 -5.36
N ALA A 35 -3.81 0.51 -5.16
CA ALA A 35 -2.89 0.09 -6.22
C ALA A 35 -3.44 -1.06 -7.08
N ARG A 36 -4.30 -1.92 -6.54
CA ARG A 36 -4.90 -2.97 -7.35
C ARG A 36 -6.07 -2.46 -8.18
N LEU A 37 -6.90 -1.60 -7.59
CA LEU A 37 -8.05 -1.00 -8.26
C LEU A 37 -7.62 -0.11 -9.44
N GLY A 38 -6.53 0.64 -9.33
CA GLY A 38 -6.11 1.52 -10.42
C GLY A 38 -5.30 0.86 -11.54
N GLU A 39 -4.97 -0.43 -11.49
CA GLU A 39 -4.40 -1.12 -12.66
C GLU A 39 -5.31 -1.03 -13.90
N SER A 40 -4.71 -1.22 -15.07
CA SER A 40 -5.44 -1.54 -16.30
C SER A 40 -5.73 -3.03 -16.29
N PRO A 41 -6.98 -3.47 -16.04
CA PRO A 41 -8.21 -3.16 -16.78
C PRO A 41 -9.35 -2.62 -15.90
N ARG A 42 -9.06 -2.30 -14.63
CA ARG A 42 -10.06 -1.92 -13.62
C ARG A 42 -10.43 -0.45 -13.70
N PHE A 43 -9.53 0.44 -13.25
CA PHE A 43 -9.72 1.89 -13.29
C PHE A 43 -8.66 2.63 -14.13
N ALA A 44 -7.53 2.02 -14.46
CA ALA A 44 -6.48 2.57 -15.34
C ALA A 44 -5.97 3.96 -14.90
N TRP A 45 -5.50 4.05 -13.64
CA TRP A 45 -5.04 5.30 -13.02
C TRP A 45 -3.55 5.63 -13.27
N TRP A 46 -2.60 4.67 -13.23
CA TRP A 46 -1.15 4.94 -13.37
C TRP A 46 -0.48 4.39 -14.63
N ASP A 47 -0.91 3.25 -15.16
CA ASP A 47 -0.42 2.72 -16.44
C ASP A 47 -1.53 1.91 -17.12
N LYS A 48 -1.75 2.18 -18.41
CA LYS A 48 -2.77 1.50 -19.24
C LYS A 48 -2.35 0.11 -19.70
N ASN A 49 -1.07 -0.22 -19.57
CA ASN A 49 -0.52 -1.52 -19.98
C ASN A 49 -0.02 -2.35 -18.79
N LEU A 50 -0.19 -1.86 -17.56
CA LEU A 50 0.22 -2.59 -16.37
C LEU A 50 -0.84 -3.61 -15.95
N ASP A 51 -0.45 -4.88 -15.99
CA ASP A 51 -1.25 -6.08 -15.68
C ASP A 51 -0.52 -6.98 -14.66
N ALA A 52 0.21 -6.38 -13.71
CA ALA A 52 1.10 -7.12 -12.83
C ALA A 52 0.36 -8.06 -11.86
N THR A 53 -0.90 -7.80 -11.49
CA THR A 53 -1.73 -8.81 -10.77
C THR A 53 -2.54 -9.74 -11.66
N ASP A 54 -2.54 -9.55 -12.99
CA ASP A 54 -3.34 -10.40 -13.88
C ASP A 54 -2.78 -11.83 -13.91
N LEU A 55 -3.70 -12.80 -13.77
CA LEU A 55 -3.38 -14.21 -13.86
C LEU A 55 -2.78 -14.55 -15.22
N ASP A 56 -3.25 -13.95 -16.31
CA ASP A 56 -2.74 -14.27 -17.65
C ASP A 56 -1.57 -13.38 -18.07
N GLY A 57 -1.26 -12.35 -17.26
CA GLY A 57 -0.19 -11.38 -17.45
C GLY A 57 0.94 -11.51 -16.43
N GLY A 58 1.33 -10.37 -15.83
CA GLY A 58 2.47 -10.29 -14.91
C GLY A 58 2.36 -11.17 -13.67
N GLY A 59 1.14 -11.48 -13.20
CA GLY A 59 0.92 -12.33 -12.03
C GLY A 59 1.41 -13.76 -12.25
N THR A 60 1.21 -14.33 -13.44
CA THR A 60 1.80 -15.63 -13.79
C THR A 60 3.30 -15.57 -13.95
N PHE A 61 3.84 -14.49 -14.49
CA PHE A 61 5.29 -14.33 -14.63
C PHE A 61 5.98 -14.32 -13.25
N PHE A 62 5.49 -13.52 -12.30
CA PHE A 62 6.05 -13.48 -10.94
C PHE A 62 5.94 -14.83 -10.22
N ARG A 63 4.82 -15.54 -10.38
CA ARG A 63 4.66 -16.90 -9.83
C ARG A 63 5.65 -17.90 -10.41
N LYS A 64 5.94 -17.83 -11.71
CA LYS A 64 6.88 -18.75 -12.38
C LYS A 64 8.34 -18.48 -12.07
N LEU A 65 8.69 -17.24 -11.73
CA LEU A 65 10.06 -16.87 -11.32
C LEU A 65 10.41 -17.36 -9.92
N LEU A 66 9.41 -17.64 -9.09
CA LEU A 66 9.57 -18.07 -7.71
C LEU A 66 9.30 -19.58 -7.59
N PRO A 67 9.84 -20.25 -6.56
CA PRO A 67 9.57 -21.66 -6.31
C PRO A 67 8.06 -21.94 -6.31
N SER A 68 7.66 -23.10 -6.86
CA SER A 68 6.25 -23.47 -7.12
C SER A 68 5.33 -23.42 -5.90
N ASP A 69 5.90 -23.47 -4.70
CA ASP A 69 5.17 -23.58 -3.44
C ASP A 69 4.86 -22.18 -2.84
N ASP A 70 5.40 -21.11 -3.43
CA ASP A 70 5.41 -19.76 -2.88
C ASP A 70 4.53 -18.77 -3.67
N GLN A 71 3.31 -19.18 -4.03
CA GLN A 71 2.35 -18.33 -4.76
C GLN A 71 2.17 -16.94 -4.11
N LEU A 72 2.14 -16.88 -2.78
CA LEU A 72 1.98 -15.63 -2.02
C LEU A 72 3.16 -14.66 -2.21
N ILE A 73 4.38 -15.17 -2.41
CA ILE A 73 5.54 -14.31 -2.67
C ILE A 73 5.39 -13.64 -4.04
N GLY A 74 4.91 -14.39 -5.05
CA GLY A 74 4.62 -13.83 -6.37
C GLY A 74 3.56 -12.75 -6.33
N GLU A 75 2.48 -13.00 -5.57
CA GLU A 75 1.38 -12.04 -5.41
C GLU A 75 1.80 -10.76 -4.66
N ILE A 76 2.59 -10.87 -3.58
CA ILE A 76 3.16 -9.69 -2.91
C ILE A 76 4.13 -8.94 -3.82
N SER A 77 4.96 -9.66 -4.59
CA SER A 77 5.92 -9.02 -5.50
C SER A 77 5.23 -8.28 -6.64
N ALA A 78 4.14 -8.85 -7.18
CA ALA A 78 3.27 -8.13 -8.10
C ALA A 78 2.73 -6.84 -7.47
N MET A 79 2.25 -6.92 -6.23
CA MET A 79 1.69 -5.75 -5.54
C MET A 79 2.70 -4.65 -5.28
N GLU A 80 3.92 -5.00 -4.90
CA GLU A 80 5.02 -4.03 -4.78
C GLU A 80 5.30 -3.32 -6.11
N ALA A 81 5.33 -4.05 -7.24
CA ALA A 81 5.55 -3.46 -8.56
C ALA A 81 4.46 -2.43 -8.92
N ILE A 82 3.20 -2.70 -8.55
CA ILE A 82 2.08 -1.82 -8.88
C ILE A 82 2.03 -0.61 -7.95
N VAL A 83 2.34 -0.79 -6.67
CA VAL A 83 2.53 0.34 -5.74
C VAL A 83 3.65 1.25 -6.25
N SER A 84 4.75 0.69 -6.77
CA SER A 84 5.83 1.49 -7.37
C SER A 84 5.33 2.28 -8.58
N SER A 85 4.58 1.65 -9.49
CA SER A 85 3.99 2.34 -10.65
C SER A 85 3.03 3.45 -10.23
N ALA A 86 2.18 3.21 -9.23
CA ALA A 86 1.29 4.21 -8.68
C ALA A 86 2.05 5.38 -8.07
N LYS A 87 3.11 5.11 -7.29
CA LYS A 87 3.99 6.12 -6.70
C LYS A 87 4.72 6.95 -7.77
N ASP A 88 5.22 6.33 -8.83
CA ASP A 88 5.88 7.03 -9.94
C ASP A 88 4.91 7.96 -10.67
N PHE A 89 3.67 7.50 -10.88
CA PHE A 89 2.60 8.33 -11.42
C PHE A 89 2.31 9.53 -10.51
N GLU A 90 2.29 9.33 -9.19
CA GLU A 90 2.08 10.39 -8.22
C GLU A 90 3.20 11.44 -8.24
N TRP A 91 4.46 11.00 -8.22
CA TRP A 91 5.62 11.88 -8.33
C TRP A 91 5.64 12.68 -9.63
N LYS A 92 5.25 12.06 -10.74
CA LYS A 92 5.13 12.75 -12.03
C LYS A 92 4.09 13.87 -11.96
N LYS A 93 2.89 13.59 -11.44
CA LYS A 93 1.86 14.62 -11.23
C LYS A 93 2.36 15.74 -10.33
N LEU A 94 3.04 15.41 -9.23
CA LEU A 94 3.55 16.42 -8.29
C LEU A 94 4.59 17.34 -8.95
N LYS A 95 5.48 16.78 -9.76
CA LYS A 95 6.47 17.55 -10.52
C LYS A 95 5.81 18.56 -11.47
N ASP A 96 4.68 18.20 -12.06
CA ASP A 96 3.94 19.06 -12.98
C ASP A 96 3.18 20.19 -12.25
N ALA A 97 2.82 19.98 -10.98
CA ALA A 97 1.93 20.85 -10.21
C ALA A 97 2.57 22.11 -9.62
N LYS A 98 3.91 22.29 -9.72
CA LYS A 98 4.71 23.45 -9.26
C LYS A 98 4.22 24.10 -7.95
N ASN A 99 4.97 23.89 -6.85
CA ASN A 99 4.77 24.47 -5.51
C ASN A 99 3.78 23.74 -4.58
N GLN A 100 3.25 22.58 -4.96
CA GLN A 100 2.48 21.77 -4.03
C GLN A 100 3.42 21.04 -3.07
N THR A 101 3.22 21.21 -1.76
CA THR A 101 3.87 20.38 -0.74
C THR A 101 2.92 19.24 -0.37
N ILE A 102 3.45 18.02 -0.25
CA ILE A 102 2.68 16.85 0.18
C ILE A 102 3.36 16.31 1.43
N THR A 103 2.62 16.29 2.54
CA THR A 103 3.04 15.58 3.75
C THR A 103 2.67 14.10 3.67
N LEU A 104 1.50 13.79 3.11
CA LEU A 104 1.03 12.41 2.96
C LEU A 104 0.04 12.27 1.79
N SER A 105 0.19 11.23 0.99
CA SER A 105 -0.84 10.70 0.09
C SER A 105 -0.97 9.18 0.32
N ILE A 106 -1.80 8.50 -0.48
CA ILE A 106 -1.87 7.03 -0.43
C ILE A 106 -0.48 6.42 -0.69
N PHE A 107 0.27 6.92 -1.69
CA PHE A 107 1.53 6.30 -2.13
C PHE A 107 2.80 7.06 -1.75
N ILE A 108 2.68 8.30 -1.26
CA ILE A 108 3.79 9.12 -0.78
C ILE A 108 3.62 9.31 0.73
N ALA A 109 4.49 8.69 1.54
CA ALA A 109 4.60 8.94 2.97
C ALA A 109 5.98 9.48 3.36
N PRO A 110 6.15 9.98 4.59
CA PRO A 110 7.47 10.38 5.09
C PRO A 110 8.48 9.23 5.08
N PRO A 111 9.80 9.54 4.98
CA PRO A 111 10.83 8.52 4.80
C PRO A 111 10.87 7.42 5.86
N TYR A 112 10.57 7.73 7.12
CA TYR A 112 10.58 6.74 8.19
C TYR A 112 9.48 5.68 8.00
N LEU A 113 8.26 6.10 7.66
CA LEU A 113 7.14 5.20 7.39
C LEU A 113 7.36 4.42 6.08
N GLU A 114 7.93 5.04 5.06
CA GLU A 114 8.32 4.31 3.84
C GLU A 114 9.31 3.18 4.14
N SER A 115 10.30 3.43 5.02
CA SER A 115 11.25 2.38 5.45
C SER A 115 10.53 1.24 6.18
N GLU A 116 9.67 1.54 7.15
CA GLU A 116 8.94 0.52 7.90
C GLU A 116 8.00 -0.31 7.01
N LEU A 117 7.33 0.32 6.04
CA LEU A 117 6.47 -0.38 5.08
C LEU A 117 7.29 -1.27 4.15
N SER A 118 8.45 -0.82 3.67
CA SER A 118 9.37 -1.64 2.87
C SER A 118 9.90 -2.84 3.65
N ASP A 119 10.32 -2.63 4.90
CA ASP A 119 10.78 -3.71 5.79
C ASP A 119 9.66 -4.71 6.06
N ARG A 120 8.41 -4.22 6.24
CA ARG A 120 7.25 -5.10 6.41
C ARG A 120 6.96 -5.91 5.16
N ILE A 121 7.01 -5.34 3.96
CA ILE A 121 6.86 -6.07 2.69
C ILE A 121 7.95 -7.15 2.56
N PHE A 122 9.20 -6.80 2.85
CA PHE A 122 10.31 -7.75 2.81
C PHE A 122 10.10 -8.91 3.80
N HIS A 123 9.65 -8.61 5.01
CA HIS A 123 9.30 -9.61 6.01
C HIS A 123 8.19 -10.54 5.52
N LEU A 124 7.11 -10.01 4.94
CA LEU A 124 5.99 -10.81 4.43
C LEU A 124 6.40 -11.73 3.26
N LYS A 125 7.36 -11.31 2.43
CA LYS A 125 7.94 -12.18 1.39
C LYS A 125 8.77 -13.31 1.99
N ARG A 126 9.49 -13.04 3.08
CA ARG A 126 10.33 -14.05 3.77
C ARG A 126 9.50 -15.01 4.63
N PHE A 127 8.37 -14.54 5.17
CA PHE A 127 7.48 -15.30 6.04
C PHE A 127 6.02 -15.24 5.53
N PRO A 128 5.69 -15.90 4.40
CA PRO A 128 4.35 -15.79 3.81
C PRO A 128 3.20 -16.28 4.71
N SER A 129 3.51 -17.16 5.68
CA SER A 129 2.55 -17.61 6.69
C SER A 129 2.03 -16.47 7.57
N GLU A 130 2.80 -15.39 7.73
CA GLU A 130 2.47 -14.23 8.56
C GLU A 130 1.66 -13.15 7.81
N ILE A 131 1.38 -13.36 6.52
CA ILE A 131 0.52 -12.44 5.77
C ILE A 131 -0.90 -12.51 6.36
N SER A 132 -1.40 -11.34 6.79
CA SER A 132 -2.74 -11.20 7.37
C SER A 132 -3.84 -11.57 6.37
N SER A 133 -5.01 -11.95 6.87
CA SER A 133 -6.17 -12.30 6.04
C SER A 133 -6.62 -11.13 5.14
N ASN A 134 -6.52 -9.89 5.64
CA ASN A 134 -6.88 -8.69 4.88
C ASN A 134 -5.93 -8.49 3.69
N ILE A 135 -4.61 -8.59 3.91
CA ILE A 135 -3.64 -8.53 2.82
C ILE A 135 -3.86 -9.69 1.84
N LYS A 136 -4.05 -10.93 2.32
CA LYS A 136 -4.31 -12.10 1.46
C LYS A 136 -5.47 -11.90 0.50
N LYS A 137 -6.60 -11.34 0.97
CA LYS A 137 -7.76 -11.02 0.12
C LYS A 137 -7.37 -10.05 -1.00
N ILE A 138 -6.59 -9.03 -0.66
CA ILE A 138 -6.22 -7.94 -1.57
C ILE A 138 -5.13 -8.36 -2.57
N ILE A 139 -4.19 -9.24 -2.21
CA ILE A 139 -3.11 -9.65 -3.12
C ILE A 139 -3.48 -10.84 -4.01
N ASN A 140 -4.50 -11.62 -3.63
CA ASN A 140 -4.92 -12.82 -4.35
C ASN A 140 -5.25 -12.49 -5.80
N SER A 141 -4.40 -12.91 -6.73
CA SER A 141 -4.47 -12.60 -8.17
C SER A 141 -5.82 -12.93 -8.82
N SER A 142 -6.57 -13.87 -8.28
CA SER A 142 -7.91 -14.26 -8.75
C SER A 142 -9.05 -13.34 -8.29
N ALA A 143 -8.81 -12.42 -7.35
CA ALA A 143 -9.86 -11.56 -6.82
C ALA A 143 -10.46 -10.64 -7.89
N LYS A 144 -11.78 -10.58 -7.93
CA LYS A 144 -12.53 -9.78 -8.91
C LYS A 144 -12.60 -8.31 -8.49
N LYS A 145 -12.86 -7.44 -9.46
CA LYS A 145 -13.01 -5.99 -9.21
C LYS A 145 -14.09 -5.72 -8.17
N GLU A 146 -15.20 -6.44 -8.20
CA GLU A 146 -16.35 -6.26 -7.31
C GLU A 146 -15.99 -6.58 -5.85
N GLU A 147 -15.20 -7.64 -5.62
CA GLU A 147 -14.70 -8.03 -4.30
C GLU A 147 -13.76 -6.96 -3.72
N LEU A 148 -12.86 -6.42 -4.56
CA LEU A 148 -11.98 -5.32 -4.16
C LEU A 148 -12.78 -4.04 -3.87
N LEU A 149 -13.85 -3.77 -4.61
CA LEU A 149 -14.73 -2.62 -4.36
C LEU A 149 -15.54 -2.78 -3.07
N GLU A 150 -15.93 -4.01 -2.72
CA GLU A 150 -16.56 -4.29 -1.43
C GLU A 150 -15.57 -4.07 -0.29
N GLU A 151 -14.34 -4.56 -0.41
CA GLU A 151 -13.28 -4.32 0.57
C GLU A 151 -12.98 -2.82 0.71
N PHE A 152 -12.96 -2.07 -0.40
CA PHE A 152 -12.77 -0.61 -0.40
C PHE A 152 -13.85 0.07 0.45
N LYS A 153 -15.12 -0.32 0.25
CA LYS A 153 -16.24 0.22 1.03
C LYS A 153 -16.10 -0.17 2.51
N ASN A 154 -15.78 -1.43 2.81
CA ASN A 154 -15.65 -1.91 4.18
C ASN A 154 -14.59 -1.15 4.97
N ILE A 155 -13.44 -0.85 4.36
CA ILE A 155 -12.38 -0.06 4.99
C ILE A 155 -12.80 1.41 5.12
N SER A 156 -13.56 1.95 4.16
CA SER A 156 -13.99 3.37 4.15
C SER A 156 -15.15 3.68 5.10
N ILE A 157 -16.03 2.72 5.40
CA ILE A 157 -17.27 2.92 6.19
C ILE A 157 -17.01 3.37 7.64
N ASN A 158 -15.84 3.09 8.18
CA ASN A 158 -15.54 3.31 9.60
C ASN A 158 -15.02 4.72 9.94
N GLU A 159 -14.94 5.65 8.99
CA GLU A 159 -14.38 6.99 9.24
C GLU A 159 -15.36 8.13 8.89
N SER A 160 -15.21 9.25 9.57
CA SER A 160 -15.91 10.49 9.25
C SER A 160 -15.53 10.98 7.86
N ASN A 161 -16.50 11.28 6.99
CA ASN A 161 -16.26 11.90 5.69
C ASN A 161 -15.31 13.12 5.86
N PRO A 162 -14.06 13.06 5.37
CA PRO A 162 -13.10 14.11 5.64
C PRO A 162 -13.52 15.40 4.94
N ASN A 163 -13.26 16.53 5.58
CA ASN A 163 -13.44 17.83 4.94
C ASN A 163 -12.38 18.00 3.86
N THR A 164 -12.82 18.09 2.61
CA THR A 164 -11.95 18.16 1.44
C THR A 164 -12.07 19.49 0.69
N GLU A 165 -11.06 19.78 -0.11
CA GLU A 165 -11.01 20.90 -1.04
C GLU A 165 -10.46 20.43 -2.38
N GLY A 166 -11.20 20.68 -3.46
CA GLY A 166 -10.72 20.42 -4.81
C GLY A 166 -9.66 21.46 -5.18
N THR A 167 -8.49 20.98 -5.60
CA THR A 167 -7.37 21.81 -6.08
C THR A 167 -7.06 21.48 -7.53
N ALA A 168 -6.28 22.32 -8.20
CA ALA A 168 -5.79 22.02 -9.55
C ALA A 168 -4.93 20.75 -9.62
N PHE A 169 -4.39 20.31 -8.48
CA PHE A 169 -3.54 19.13 -8.36
C PHE A 169 -4.34 17.85 -8.04
N GLY A 170 -5.33 17.95 -7.15
CA GLY A 170 -6.09 16.81 -6.63
C GLY A 170 -7.04 17.21 -5.51
N VAL A 171 -7.34 16.28 -4.61
CA VAL A 171 -8.25 16.49 -3.47
C VAL A 171 -7.44 16.71 -2.19
N LYS A 172 -7.39 17.95 -1.71
CA LYS A 172 -6.71 18.28 -0.46
C LYS A 172 -7.62 17.95 0.74
N LEU A 173 -7.09 17.27 1.74
CA LEU A 173 -7.74 17.14 3.05
C LEU A 173 -7.41 18.40 3.87
N LYS A 174 -8.44 19.05 4.44
CA LYS A 174 -8.29 20.34 5.14
C LYS A 174 -7.66 20.22 6.53
N GLU A 175 -7.70 19.02 7.10
CA GLU A 175 -7.04 18.71 8.35
C GLU A 175 -5.52 18.86 8.17
N LYS A 176 -4.88 19.56 9.12
CA LYS A 176 -3.43 19.69 9.14
C LYS A 176 -2.85 18.54 9.93
N ILE A 177 -1.87 17.88 9.35
CA ILE A 177 -1.17 16.78 10.00
C ILE A 177 0.31 17.11 10.12
N SER A 178 0.93 16.55 11.14
CA SER A 178 2.37 16.55 11.32
C SER A 178 2.92 15.26 10.74
N SER A 179 4.05 15.33 10.05
CA SER A 179 4.72 14.13 9.51
C SER A 179 5.11 13.13 10.60
N LYS A 180 5.18 13.55 11.87
CA LYS A 180 5.48 12.69 13.03
C LYS A 180 4.26 12.01 13.64
N ASP A 181 3.06 12.48 13.32
CA ASP A 181 1.81 12.06 13.96
C ASP A 181 0.89 11.30 12.97
N ILE A 182 1.48 10.66 11.97
CA ILE A 182 0.75 9.87 10.99
C ILE A 182 0.24 8.59 11.65
N SER A 183 -0.94 8.14 11.22
CA SER A 183 -1.64 6.98 11.77
C SER A 183 -2.46 6.30 10.67
N VAL A 184 -2.99 5.12 10.97
CA VAL A 184 -3.89 4.39 10.06
C VAL A 184 -5.13 5.22 9.69
N SER A 185 -5.66 6.03 10.60
CA SER A 185 -6.85 6.86 10.33
C SER A 185 -6.60 7.88 9.23
N HIS A 186 -5.39 8.45 9.14
CA HIS A 186 -5.03 9.35 8.06
C HIS A 186 -5.08 8.66 6.68
N PHE A 187 -4.61 7.41 6.59
CA PHE A 187 -4.72 6.63 5.34
C PHE A 187 -6.17 6.28 5.00
N ARG A 188 -7.01 6.00 6.00
CA ARG A 188 -8.44 5.77 5.78
C ARG A 188 -9.15 7.05 5.33
N ASN A 189 -8.81 8.21 5.87
CA ASN A 189 -9.33 9.49 5.39
C ASN A 189 -8.96 9.73 3.92
N LEU A 190 -7.70 9.45 3.55
CA LEU A 190 -7.28 9.51 2.16
C LEU A 190 -8.08 8.54 1.28
N LEU A 191 -8.30 7.31 1.74
CA LEU A 191 -9.11 6.30 1.05
C LEU A 191 -10.54 6.81 0.80
N SER A 192 -11.20 7.35 1.84
CA SER A 192 -12.56 7.89 1.77
C SER A 192 -12.69 9.09 0.83
N ALA A 193 -11.59 9.79 0.53
CA ALA A 193 -11.57 10.90 -0.42
C ALA A 193 -11.37 10.46 -1.89
N ILE A 194 -11.16 9.16 -2.17
CA ILE A 194 -10.97 8.66 -3.55
C ILE A 194 -12.30 8.55 -4.30
N SER A 195 -12.38 9.22 -5.44
CA SER A 195 -13.41 8.98 -6.45
C SER A 195 -13.11 7.72 -7.27
N LEU A 196 -14.05 6.77 -7.28
CA LEU A 196 -13.97 5.52 -8.06
C LEU A 196 -14.42 5.71 -9.52
N LYS A 197 -13.84 6.70 -10.21
CA LYS A 197 -14.15 6.98 -11.62
C LYS A 197 -13.03 6.46 -12.53
N LYS A 198 -13.42 5.74 -13.60
CA LYS A 198 -12.48 5.14 -14.56
C LYS A 198 -11.69 6.23 -15.29
N GLY A 199 -10.37 6.07 -15.33
CA GLY A 199 -9.44 7.01 -15.96
C GLY A 199 -9.17 8.29 -15.16
N GLU A 200 -9.83 8.48 -14.01
CA GLU A 200 -9.73 9.72 -13.22
C GLU A 200 -9.20 9.41 -11.81
N TRP A 201 -7.88 9.55 -11.63
CA TRP A 201 -7.26 9.51 -10.30
C TRP A 201 -7.43 10.86 -9.60
N SER A 202 -8.24 10.86 -8.53
CA SER A 202 -8.62 12.04 -7.74
C SER A 202 -7.51 12.56 -6.82
N PHE A 203 -6.43 11.80 -6.63
CA PHE A 203 -5.23 12.20 -5.89
C PHE A 203 -5.54 12.87 -4.53
N PRO A 204 -6.01 12.12 -3.53
CA PRO A 204 -6.20 12.66 -2.19
C PRO A 204 -4.85 12.86 -1.49
N TYR A 205 -4.68 13.97 -0.79
CA TYR A 205 -3.44 14.28 -0.07
C TYR A 205 -3.65 15.21 1.13
N TYR A 206 -2.69 15.14 2.06
CA TYR A 206 -2.43 16.11 3.10
C TYR A 206 -1.24 16.98 2.71
N GLU A 207 -1.34 18.27 3.02
CA GLU A 207 -0.26 19.26 2.86
C GLU A 207 0.47 19.50 4.18
#